data_AF-A0A9D3YR92-F1
#
_entry.id   AF-A0A9D3YR92-F1
#
_cell.length_a   1.000
_cell.length_b   1.000
_cell.length_c   1.000
_cell.angle_alpha   90.00
_cell.angle_beta   90.00
_cell.angle_gamma   90.00
#
_symmetry.space_group_name_H-M   'P 1'
#
loop_
_entity.id
_entity.type
_entity.pdbx_description
1 polymer ?
#
loop_
_entity_poly.entity_id
_entity_poly.type
_entity_poly.pdbx_seq_one_letter_code
_entity_poly.pdbx_strand_id
1 'polypeptide(L)'
;MGVREVNMRLLSILHGVVSRDQRIYLHCFRGDMEVFRAFTDAFPNTYVGYTHKTGDLSQGSLLTLRTIPMEHLLVETDAPYFTGPTIGLISSPIVVGRAARNVDMIRVGGKHQRCFGRQGGKFPKTVPP
;
A
#
# COMPACT_ATOMS: atom_id res chain seq x y z
N MET A 1 -17.58 -13.15 -6.00
CA MET A 1 -16.31 -13.14 -6.75
C MET A 1 -15.20 -12.76 -5.80
N GLY A 2 -14.15 -13.58 -5.69
CA GLY A 2 -13.07 -13.33 -4.73
C GLY A 2 -12.07 -12.28 -5.24
N VAL A 3 -11.33 -11.62 -4.32
CA VAL A 3 -10.31 -10.62 -4.68
C VAL A 3 -9.31 -11.19 -5.69
N ARG A 4 -8.83 -12.42 -5.46
CA ARG A 4 -7.91 -13.11 -6.38
C ARG A 4 -8.49 -13.26 -7.79
N GLU A 5 -9.73 -13.74 -7.90
CA GLU A 5 -10.37 -13.97 -9.20
C GLU A 5 -10.46 -12.69 -10.02
N VAL A 6 -10.85 -11.58 -9.39
CA VAL A 6 -10.92 -10.26 -10.04
C VAL A 6 -9.54 -9.82 -10.53
N ASN A 7 -8.51 -9.97 -9.70
CA ASN A 7 -7.14 -9.60 -10.07
C ASN A 7 -6.61 -10.44 -11.24
N MET A 8 -6.86 -11.75 -11.27
CA MET A 8 -6.42 -12.61 -12.37
C MET A 8 -7.16 -12.31 -13.68
N ARG A 9 -8.45 -11.91 -13.60
CA ARG A 9 -9.16 -11.42 -14.79
C ARG A 9 -8.59 -10.10 -15.30
N LEU A 10 -8.25 -9.17 -14.41
CA LEU A 10 -7.56 -7.93 -14.79
C LEU A 10 -6.21 -8.23 -15.47
N LEU A 11 -5.41 -9.13 -14.90
CA LEU A 11 -4.13 -9.54 -15.47
C LEU A 11 -4.29 -10.08 -16.90
N SER A 12 -5.29 -10.94 -17.14
CA SER A 12 -5.60 -11.50 -18.45
C SER A 12 -5.93 -10.42 -19.49
N ILE A 13 -6.73 -9.42 -19.08
CA ILE A 13 -7.06 -8.29 -19.95
C ILE A 13 -5.78 -7.50 -20.28
N LEU A 14 -5.00 -7.12 -19.26
CA LEU A 14 -3.79 -6.29 -19.42
C LEU A 14 -2.75 -6.95 -20.34
N HIS A 15 -2.55 -8.26 -20.22
CA HIS A 15 -1.60 -9.01 -21.04
C HIS A 15 -1.87 -8.88 -22.55
N GLY A 16 -3.11 -8.59 -22.96
CA GLY A 16 -3.48 -8.40 -24.36
C GLY A 16 -3.38 -6.96 -24.87
N VAL A 17 -3.20 -5.96 -24.00
CA VAL A 17 -3.35 -4.54 -24.36
C VAL A 17 -2.17 -3.64 -24.03
N VAL A 18 -1.30 -4.03 -23.09
CA VAL A 18 -0.13 -3.23 -22.72
C VAL A 18 1.16 -4.03 -22.84
N SER A 19 2.27 -3.33 -23.02
CA SER A 19 3.60 -3.93 -23.09
C SER A 19 4.07 -4.42 -21.71
N ARG A 20 5.00 -5.38 -21.72
CA ARG A 20 5.59 -5.96 -20.50
C ARG A 20 6.26 -4.92 -19.58
N ASP A 21 6.81 -3.86 -20.14
CA ASP A 21 7.50 -2.79 -19.41
C ASP A 21 6.54 -1.72 -18.86
N GLN A 22 5.24 -1.82 -19.13
CA GLN A 22 4.22 -0.95 -18.57
C GLN A 22 4.33 -0.90 -17.04
N ARG A 23 4.31 0.31 -16.48
CA ARG A 23 4.20 0.51 -15.03
C ARG A 23 2.76 0.18 -14.62
N ILE A 24 2.61 -0.78 -13.73
CA ILE A 24 1.32 -1.20 -13.19
C ILE A 24 1.26 -0.80 -11.74
N TYR A 25 0.20 -0.10 -11.34
CA TYR A 25 -0.06 0.22 -9.94
C TYR A 25 -1.37 -0.44 -9.50
N LEU A 26 -1.26 -1.42 -8.61
CA LEU A 26 -2.42 -2.06 -7.98
C LEU A 26 -2.82 -1.27 -6.75
N HIS A 27 -3.74 -0.34 -6.96
CA HIS A 27 -4.34 0.48 -5.92
C HIS A 27 -5.10 -0.36 -4.88
N CYS A 28 -5.00 0.04 -3.60
CA CYS A 28 -5.60 -0.58 -2.42
C CYS A 28 -5.46 -2.10 -2.44
N PHE A 29 -4.23 -2.58 -2.59
CA PHE A 29 -3.94 -3.97 -2.84
C PHE A 29 -4.38 -4.86 -1.65
N ARG A 30 -5.35 -5.72 -1.94
CA ARG A 30 -5.88 -6.73 -1.01
C ARG A 30 -5.62 -8.16 -1.49
N GLY A 31 -4.84 -8.32 -2.55
CA GLY A 31 -4.43 -9.62 -3.07
C GLY A 31 -3.48 -10.35 -2.14
N ASP A 32 -3.19 -11.60 -2.50
CA ASP A 32 -2.18 -12.42 -1.84
C ASP A 32 -0.92 -12.55 -2.73
N MET A 33 0.04 -13.35 -2.26
CA MET A 33 1.35 -13.48 -2.89
C MET A 33 1.26 -14.13 -4.27
N GLU A 34 0.24 -14.94 -4.54
CA GLU A 34 0.04 -15.50 -5.87
C GLU A 34 -0.36 -14.42 -6.86
N VAL A 35 -1.29 -13.54 -6.45
CA VAL A 35 -1.66 -12.36 -7.26
C VAL A 35 -0.44 -11.48 -7.49
N PHE A 36 0.31 -11.15 -6.43
CA PHE A 36 1.49 -10.29 -6.55
C PHE A 36 2.51 -10.86 -7.56
N ARG A 37 2.85 -12.15 -7.42
CA ARG A 37 3.80 -12.83 -8.32
C ARG A 37 3.31 -12.85 -9.75
N ALA A 38 2.04 -13.22 -9.98
CA ALA A 38 1.47 -13.28 -11.31
C ALA A 38 1.58 -11.92 -12.04
N PHE A 39 1.35 -10.82 -11.32
CA PHE A 39 1.53 -9.48 -11.87
C PHE A 39 3.00 -9.11 -12.08
N THR A 40 3.91 -9.36 -11.13
CA THR A 40 5.34 -9.02 -11.30
C THR A 40 6.04 -9.86 -12.36
N ASP A 41 5.61 -11.11 -12.56
CA ASP A 41 6.16 -11.99 -13.60
C ASP A 41 5.76 -11.50 -15.00
N ALA A 42 4.50 -11.06 -15.14
CA ALA A 42 3.97 -10.50 -16.38
C ALA A 42 4.47 -9.06 -16.64
N PHE A 43 4.51 -8.24 -15.59
CA PHE A 43 4.87 -6.82 -15.62
C PHE A 43 5.85 -6.51 -14.48
N PRO A 44 7.17 -6.59 -14.73
CA PRO A 44 8.19 -6.38 -13.70
C PRO A 44 8.11 -5.02 -13.01
N ASN A 45 7.54 -4.01 -13.67
CA ASN A 45 7.28 -2.68 -13.13
C ASN A 45 5.93 -2.58 -12.39
N THR A 46 5.52 -3.64 -11.67
CA THR A 46 4.30 -3.63 -10.86
C THR A 46 4.57 -3.11 -9.45
N TYR A 47 3.70 -2.23 -8.95
CA TYR A 47 3.71 -1.70 -7.60
C TYR A 47 2.36 -1.94 -6.94
N VAL A 48 2.33 -2.09 -5.62
CA VAL A 48 1.11 -2.30 -4.83
C VAL A 48 0.93 -1.20 -3.80
N GLY A 49 -0.29 -0.67 -3.70
CA GLY A 49 -0.65 0.36 -2.73
C GLY A 49 -1.27 -0.23 -1.46
N TYR A 50 -0.83 0.25 -0.29
CA TYR A 50 -1.48 -0.08 0.99
C TYR A 50 -1.91 1.19 1.72
N THR A 51 -3.12 1.17 2.24
CA THR A 51 -3.71 2.26 3.02
C THR A 51 -3.49 2.09 4.52
N HIS A 52 -3.99 3.02 5.34
CA HIS A 52 -4.08 2.82 6.78
C HIS A 52 -5.11 1.77 7.19
N LYS A 53 -6.03 1.35 6.30
CA LYS A 53 -7.04 0.33 6.58
C LYS A 53 -6.46 -1.07 6.36
N THR A 54 -5.63 -1.51 7.30
CA THR A 54 -4.98 -2.84 7.25
C THR A 54 -5.67 -3.89 8.12
N GLY A 55 -6.59 -3.48 9.00
CA GLY A 55 -7.24 -4.38 9.99
C GLY A 55 -8.26 -5.37 9.42
N ASP A 56 -8.67 -5.20 8.16
CA ASP A 56 -9.61 -6.07 7.44
C ASP A 56 -8.92 -6.86 6.31
N LEU A 57 -7.57 -6.89 6.30
CA LEU A 57 -6.82 -7.74 5.39
C LEU A 57 -7.02 -9.22 5.74
N SER A 58 -7.17 -10.05 4.71
CA SER A 58 -7.17 -11.51 4.89
C SER A 58 -5.81 -12.00 5.41
N GLN A 59 -5.77 -13.20 5.98
CA GLN A 59 -4.50 -13.82 6.41
C GLN A 59 -3.49 -13.89 5.25
N GLY A 60 -3.93 -14.25 4.04
CA GLY A 60 -3.08 -14.28 2.85
C GLY A 60 -2.54 -12.90 2.49
N SER A 61 -3.39 -11.87 2.53
CA SER A 61 -3.00 -10.48 2.25
C SER A 61 -2.03 -9.93 3.31
N LEU A 62 -2.20 -10.30 4.58
CA LEU A 62 -1.28 -9.93 5.67
C LEU A 62 0.10 -10.58 5.49
N LEU A 63 0.14 -11.87 5.15
CA LEU A 63 1.39 -12.57 4.85
C LEU A 63 2.09 -11.96 3.63
N THR A 64 1.31 -11.51 2.65
CA THR A 64 1.82 -10.85 1.45
C THR A 64 2.42 -9.50 1.77
N LEU A 65 1.71 -8.65 2.53
CA LEU A 65 2.23 -7.37 3.01
C LEU A 65 3.53 -7.53 3.81
N ARG A 66 3.70 -8.64 4.54
CA ARG A 66 4.96 -8.95 5.26
C ARG A 66 6.14 -9.26 4.36
N THR A 67 5.90 -9.79 3.16
CA THR A 67 6.92 -10.48 2.35
C THR A 67 7.22 -9.79 1.03
N ILE A 68 6.34 -8.92 0.53
CA ILE A 68 6.58 -8.12 -0.69
C ILE A 68 7.92 -7.35 -0.58
N PRO A 69 8.76 -7.30 -1.63
CA PRO A 69 9.97 -6.47 -1.62
C PRO A 69 9.63 -4.99 -1.51
N MET A 70 10.45 -4.21 -0.79
CA MET A 70 10.13 -2.81 -0.46
C MET A 70 10.00 -1.90 -1.69
N GLU A 71 10.75 -2.20 -2.74
CA GLU A 71 10.77 -1.50 -4.02
C GLU A 71 9.45 -1.59 -4.80
N HIS A 72 8.60 -2.57 -4.49
CA HIS A 72 7.28 -2.74 -5.08
C HIS A 72 6.15 -2.19 -4.19
N LEU A 73 6.45 -1.68 -2.99
CA LEU A 73 5.45 -1.27 -2.01
C LEU A 73 5.29 0.25 -2.00
N LEU A 74 4.05 0.71 -2.12
CA LEU A 74 3.66 2.11 -1.97
C LEU A 74 2.65 2.27 -0.82
N VAL A 75 2.65 3.46 -0.21
CA VAL A 75 1.68 3.83 0.84
C VAL A 75 0.73 4.89 0.31
N GLU A 76 -0.55 4.76 0.64
CA GLU A 76 -1.61 5.66 0.18
C GLU A 76 -2.66 5.89 1.28
N THR A 77 -3.63 6.77 1.03
CA THR A 77 -4.72 7.04 1.98
C THR A 77 -6.08 6.61 1.45
N ASP A 78 -6.22 6.58 0.12
CA ASP A 78 -7.49 6.43 -0.58
C ASP A 78 -8.56 7.40 -0.05
N ALA A 79 -8.15 8.62 0.31
CA ALA A 79 -9.07 9.66 0.72
C ALA A 79 -10.10 9.96 -0.40
N PRO A 80 -11.39 10.18 -0.08
CA PRO A 80 -11.96 10.35 1.26
C PRO A 80 -12.42 9.05 1.95
N TYR A 81 -12.11 7.87 1.39
CA TYR A 81 -12.51 6.57 1.91
C TYR A 81 -11.73 6.15 3.16
N PHE A 82 -12.19 5.10 3.86
CA PHE A 82 -11.58 4.60 5.10
C PHE A 82 -11.57 5.61 6.26
N THR A 83 -12.64 6.40 6.40
CA THR A 83 -12.88 7.24 7.58
C THR A 83 -12.93 6.39 8.85
N GLY A 84 -12.34 6.91 9.94
CA GLY A 84 -12.42 6.27 11.25
C GLY A 84 -13.80 6.46 11.91
N PRO A 85 -14.14 5.67 12.94
CA PRO A 85 -15.37 5.85 13.71
C PRO A 85 -15.36 7.14 14.55
N THR A 86 -14.19 7.74 14.74
CA THR A 86 -14.03 9.01 15.47
C THR A 86 -14.43 10.17 14.55
N ILE A 87 -15.48 10.88 14.94
CA ILE A 87 -15.90 12.15 14.33
C ILE A 87 -14.68 13.09 14.27
N GLY A 88 -14.29 13.51 13.06
CA GLY A 88 -13.15 14.40 12.81
C GLY A 88 -11.90 13.75 12.20
N LEU A 89 -11.81 12.42 12.13
CA LEU A 89 -10.72 11.73 11.42
C LEU A 89 -11.11 11.46 9.97
N ILE A 90 -11.22 12.54 9.21
CA ILE A 90 -11.47 12.51 7.76
C ILE A 90 -10.23 11.89 7.11
N SER A 91 -10.44 10.80 6.36
CA SER A 91 -9.38 10.29 5.50
C SER A 91 -9.02 11.38 4.49
N SER A 92 -7.77 11.80 4.53
CA SER A 92 -7.24 12.88 3.73
C SER A 92 -5.75 12.63 3.49
N PRO A 93 -5.13 13.25 2.47
CA PRO A 93 -3.72 13.04 2.18
C PRO A 93 -2.78 13.25 3.40
N ILE A 94 -3.16 14.10 4.35
CA ILE A 94 -2.37 14.39 5.56
C ILE A 94 -2.14 13.15 6.44
N VAL A 95 -2.98 12.12 6.35
CA VAL A 95 -2.86 10.91 7.17
C VAL A 95 -2.00 9.81 6.54
N VAL A 96 -1.29 10.07 5.42
CA VAL A 96 -0.43 9.06 4.77
C VAL A 96 0.65 8.48 5.70
N GLY A 97 1.13 9.27 6.67
CA GLY A 97 2.06 8.78 7.71
C GLY A 97 1.46 7.67 8.60
N ARG A 98 0.12 7.61 8.71
CA ARG A 98 -0.58 6.53 9.41
C ARG A 98 -0.59 5.24 8.59
N ALA A 99 -0.71 5.33 7.27
CA ALA A 99 -0.58 4.18 6.37
C ALA A 99 0.83 3.58 6.48
N ALA A 100 1.86 4.42 6.38
CA ALA A 100 3.25 4.00 6.55
C ALA A 100 3.50 3.30 7.90
N ARG A 101 2.99 3.86 9.00
CA ARG A 101 3.09 3.26 10.33
C ARG A 101 2.42 1.89 10.40
N ASN A 102 1.22 1.74 9.83
CA ASN A 102 0.49 0.48 9.86
C ASN A 102 1.18 -0.61 9.02
N VAL A 103 1.72 -0.25 7.86
CA VAL A 103 2.54 -1.13 7.03
C VAL A 103 3.80 -1.58 7.80
N ASP A 104 4.53 -0.66 8.41
CA ASP A 104 5.72 -0.96 9.22
C ASP A 104 5.41 -1.94 10.36
N MET A 105 4.34 -1.70 11.12
CA MET A 105 3.91 -2.59 12.20
C MET A 105 3.66 -4.02 11.70
N ILE A 106 3.06 -4.19 10.52
CA ILE A 106 2.78 -5.52 9.97
C ILE A 106 4.08 -6.22 9.52
N ARG A 107 5.01 -5.49 8.91
CA ARG A 107 6.24 -6.03 8.32
C ARG A 107 7.32 -6.36 9.36
N VAL A 108 7.60 -5.44 10.28
CA VAL A 108 8.73 -5.55 11.22
C VAL A 108 8.29 -5.75 12.67
N GLY A 109 6.99 -5.91 12.92
CA GLY A 109 6.45 -6.05 14.27
C GLY A 109 6.70 -4.81 15.14
N GLY A 110 6.81 -3.62 14.53
CA GLY A 110 7.04 -2.36 15.23
C GLY A 110 8.47 -2.11 15.71
N LYS A 111 9.48 -2.90 15.28
CA LYS A 111 10.88 -2.72 15.70
C LYS A 111 11.52 -1.38 15.26
N HIS A 112 10.92 -0.67 14.30
CA HIS A 112 11.38 0.64 13.81
C HIS A 112 10.62 1.85 14.38
N GLN A 113 9.93 1.69 15.51
CA GLN A 113 9.18 2.78 16.18
C GLN A 113 10.03 4.03 16.52
N ARG A 114 11.36 3.92 16.48
CA ARG A 114 12.31 4.98 16.85
C ARG A 114 12.47 6.11 15.83
N CYS A 115 12.10 5.93 14.55
CA CYS A 115 12.30 6.98 13.55
C CYS A 115 11.18 8.04 13.51
N PHE A 116 10.00 7.73 14.06
CA PHE A 116 8.84 8.65 14.12
C PHE A 116 8.48 9.03 15.56
N GLY A 117 9.46 9.03 16.46
CA GLY A 117 9.32 9.71 17.73
C GLY A 117 8.96 11.16 17.47
N ARG A 118 7.97 11.70 18.20
CA ARG A 118 7.70 13.13 18.26
C ARG A 118 8.94 13.85 18.78
N GLN A 119 9.92 14.11 17.92
CA GLN A 119 10.73 15.29 18.14
C GLN A 119 9.83 16.45 17.71
N GLY A 120 9.59 17.38 18.62
CA GLY A 120 8.94 18.66 18.35
C GLY A 120 9.79 19.55 17.43
N GLY A 121 10.24 19.01 16.30
CA GLY A 121 10.93 19.72 15.24
C GLY A 121 9.92 20.64 14.57
N LYS A 122 10.05 21.93 14.84
CA LYS A 122 9.40 22.98 14.06
C LYS A 122 9.71 22.72 12.58
N PHE A 123 8.68 22.66 11.74
CA PHE A 123 8.86 22.77 10.30
C PHE A 123 9.73 24.01 10.01
N PRO A 124 10.82 23.90 9.23
CA PRO A 124 11.61 25.07 8.88
C PRO A 124 10.69 26.05 8.14
N LYS A 125 10.57 27.26 8.70
CA LYS A 125 9.67 28.31 8.20
C LYS A 125 10.16 29.00 6.93
N THR A 126 11.24 28.53 6.33
CA THR A 126 11.84 29.14 5.15
C THR A 126 12.48 28.08 4.27
N VAL A 127 12.07 28.04 3.01
CA VAL A 127 12.83 27.40 1.93
C VAL A 127 13.94 28.39 1.56
N PRO A 128 15.23 28.00 1.49
CA PRO A 128 16.28 28.89 1.02
C PRO A 128 16.07 29.29 -0.45
N PRO A 129 16.60 30.45 -0.86
CA PRO A 129 16.34 31.08 -2.16
C PRO A 129 16.76 30.22 -3.35
#